data_AF-A0A328M0L6-F1
#
_entry.id   AF-A0A328M0L6-F1
#
_cell.length_a   1.000
_cell.length_b   1.000
_cell.length_c   1.000
_cell.angle_alpha   90.00
_cell.angle_beta   90.00
_cell.angle_gamma   90.00
#
_symmetry.space_group_name_H-M   'P 1'
#
loop_
_entity.id
_entity.type
_entity.pdbx_description
1 polymer ?
#
loop_
_entity_poly.entity_id
_entity_poly.type
_entity_poly.pdbx_seq_one_letter_code
_entity_poly.pdbx_strand_id
1 'polypeptide(L)'
;MKQLQVFNNEEFGQVRTVVKGENVWFVAKDVCDVLEIVNATRSLSRLDEDELHSMKVTDSLGRQQETNIINESGLYLLIMTSRKPQAKAFKRWVTSEVLPSIKKHGAYMTDQVLEQAVTNPDFMIGLLTNLKEEQAKRIEAEHKVLQQQSLVTFAQAIQVSTNLISIKQLAILMKQKGIEIGQNRLFEWLRENGYLCKKRGSMYNTPTQYSMDLGLFESQEFVRTNSEGEFVTSFTPKVTGKGQLYFINKFLNQEAV
;
A
#
# COMPACT_ATOMS: atom_id res chain seq x y z
N MET A 1 8.11 12.76 7.14
CA MET A 1 7.50 13.19 8.43
C MET A 1 6.15 13.81 8.11
N LYS A 2 5.06 13.40 8.78
CA LYS A 2 3.74 14.02 8.58
C LYS A 2 3.68 15.26 9.47
N GLN A 3 3.66 16.44 8.86
CA GLN A 3 3.65 17.71 9.58
C GLN A 3 2.21 18.01 10.03
N LEU A 4 2.06 18.31 11.32
CA LEU A 4 0.80 18.75 11.89
C LEU A 4 0.60 20.23 11.59
N GLN A 5 -0.53 20.58 10.99
CA GLN A 5 -0.91 21.96 10.69
C GLN A 5 -1.99 22.41 11.69
N VAL A 6 -2.02 23.68 12.05
CA VAL A 6 -3.05 24.22 12.97
C VAL A 6 -3.97 25.10 12.15
N PHE A 7 -5.25 24.74 12.10
CA PHE A 7 -6.29 25.60 11.55
C PHE A 7 -6.81 26.50 12.68
N ASN A 8 -6.73 27.81 12.49
CA ASN A 8 -7.17 28.80 13.48
C ASN A 8 -8.33 29.62 12.91
N ASN A 9 -9.45 29.66 13.63
CA ASN A 9 -10.60 30.47 13.27
C ASN A 9 -11.13 31.18 14.53
N GLU A 10 -11.46 32.47 14.42
CA GLU A 10 -11.90 33.29 15.55
C GLU A 10 -13.22 32.81 16.18
N GLU A 11 -14.11 32.16 15.43
CA GLU A 11 -15.40 31.64 15.92
C GLU A 11 -15.33 30.16 16.33
N PHE A 12 -14.45 29.37 15.71
CA PHE A 12 -14.37 27.92 15.90
C PHE A 12 -13.14 27.44 16.67
N GLY A 13 -12.25 28.35 17.08
CA GLY A 13 -11.04 28.01 17.83
C GLY A 13 -9.95 27.36 16.97
N GLN A 14 -9.04 26.64 17.64
CA GLN A 14 -7.90 25.98 17.00
C GLN A 14 -8.13 24.48 16.85
N VAL A 15 -8.07 23.98 15.62
CA VAL A 15 -8.15 22.54 15.31
C VAL A 15 -6.87 22.13 14.62
N ARG A 16 -6.15 21.16 15.20
CA ARG A 16 -4.97 20.57 14.58
C ARG A 16 -5.38 19.59 13.49
N THR A 17 -4.68 19.63 12.37
CA THR A 17 -4.89 18.77 11.21
C THR A 17 -3.61 18.02 10.83
N VAL A 18 -3.78 16.85 10.23
CA VAL A 18 -2.71 16.01 9.69
C VAL A 18 -3.09 15.60 8.28
N VAL A 19 -2.19 15.85 7.32
CA VAL A 19 -2.37 15.39 5.94
C VAL A 19 -1.87 13.94 5.83
N LYS A 20 -2.74 13.03 5.39
CA LYS A 20 -2.42 11.61 5.14
C LYS A 20 -2.89 11.23 3.75
N GLY A 21 -1.96 11.20 2.80
CA GLY A 21 -2.29 11.05 1.37
C GLY A 21 -2.93 12.33 0.87
N GLU A 22 -4.10 12.19 0.23
CA GLU A 22 -4.92 13.32 -0.24
C GLU A 22 -5.92 13.82 0.82
N ASN A 23 -6.11 13.04 1.90
CA ASN A 23 -7.13 13.33 2.89
C ASN A 23 -6.58 14.15 4.06
N VAL A 24 -7.36 15.14 4.47
CA VAL A 24 -7.13 15.91 5.71
C VAL A 24 -7.78 15.17 6.87
N TRP A 25 -7.00 14.96 7.93
CA TRP A 25 -7.47 14.38 9.18
C TRP A 25 -7.43 15.43 10.28
N PHE A 26 -8.41 15.44 11.17
CA PHE A 26 -8.56 16.39 12.25
C PHE A 26 -8.28 15.71 13.59
N VAL A 27 -7.59 16.37 14.50
CA VAL A 27 -7.38 15.85 15.85
C VAL A 27 -8.72 15.83 16.58
N ALA A 28 -9.18 14.62 16.91
CA ALA A 28 -10.51 14.38 17.45
C ALA A 28 -10.76 15.13 18.76
N LYS A 29 -9.71 15.24 19.59
CA LYS A 29 -9.77 15.97 20.87
C LYS A 29 -10.13 17.44 20.65
N ASP A 30 -9.42 18.11 19.74
CA ASP A 30 -9.62 19.53 19.45
C ASP A 30 -11.04 19.76 18.91
N VAL A 31 -11.53 18.87 18.04
CA VAL A 31 -12.90 18.91 17.51
C VAL A 31 -13.93 18.74 18.63
N CYS A 32 -13.74 17.78 19.54
CA CYS A 32 -14.63 17.59 20.68
C CYS A 32 -14.63 18.80 21.62
N ASP A 33 -13.46 19.40 21.88
CA ASP A 33 -13.32 20.59 22.72
C ASP A 33 -14.05 21.79 22.09
N VAL A 34 -13.86 22.02 20.80
CA VAL A 34 -14.55 23.08 20.03
C VAL A 34 -16.06 22.89 20.01
N LEU A 35 -16.54 21.65 19.85
CA LEU A 35 -17.96 21.31 19.82
C LEU A 35 -18.58 21.18 21.21
N GLU A 36 -17.81 21.38 22.29
CA GLU A 36 -18.22 21.22 23.69
C GLU A 36 -18.82 19.82 23.96
N ILE A 37 -18.23 18.80 23.35
CA ILE A 37 -18.62 17.39 23.53
C ILE A 37 -18.03 16.88 24.84
N VAL A 38 -18.90 16.79 25.86
CA VAL A 38 -18.50 16.37 27.22
C VAL A 38 -17.90 14.97 27.28
N ASN A 39 -18.41 14.03 26.46
CA ASN A 39 -17.92 12.65 26.45
C ASN A 39 -17.38 12.29 25.07
N ALA A 40 -16.12 12.69 24.82
CA ALA A 40 -15.42 12.41 23.59
C ALA A 40 -15.37 10.91 23.28
N THR A 41 -15.04 10.06 24.26
CA THR A 41 -14.95 8.60 24.07
C THR A 41 -16.23 8.00 23.51
N ARG A 42 -17.39 8.37 24.08
CA ARG A 42 -18.70 7.88 23.61
C ARG A 42 -19.08 8.43 22.24
N SER A 43 -18.67 9.64 21.91
CA SER A 43 -18.94 10.24 20.60
C SER A 43 -18.07 9.60 19.52
N LEU A 44 -16.79 9.35 19.82
CA LEU A 44 -15.86 8.70 18.91
C LEU A 44 -16.16 7.22 18.70
N SER A 45 -16.72 6.53 19.71
CA SER A 45 -17.12 5.12 19.58
C SER A 45 -18.30 4.88 18.63
N ARG A 46 -18.90 5.93 18.08
CA ARG A 46 -19.99 5.87 17.09
C ARG A 46 -19.50 6.06 15.66
N LEU A 47 -18.23 6.43 15.49
CA LEU A 47 -17.61 6.58 14.20
C LEU A 47 -17.28 5.20 13.63
N ASP A 48 -17.38 5.07 12.31
CA ASP A 48 -17.01 3.85 11.62
C ASP A 48 -15.48 3.66 11.59
N GLU A 49 -15.03 2.44 11.29
CA GLU A 49 -13.60 2.07 11.32
C GLU A 49 -12.73 2.90 10.36
N ASP A 50 -13.30 3.41 9.27
CA ASP A 50 -12.64 4.26 8.28
C ASP A 50 -12.68 5.76 8.65
N GLU A 51 -13.53 6.15 9.58
CA GLU A 51 -13.70 7.53 10.06
C GLU A 51 -12.77 7.88 11.23
N LEU A 52 -12.34 6.89 12.00
CA LEU A 52 -11.53 7.06 13.21
C LEU A 52 -10.19 6.32 13.09
N HIS A 53 -9.09 7.01 13.36
CA HIS A 53 -7.76 6.40 13.37
C HIS A 53 -6.94 6.87 14.56
N SER A 54 -6.04 6.01 15.05
CA SER A 54 -5.05 6.39 16.05
C SER A 54 -3.72 6.72 15.38
N MET A 55 -3.07 7.81 15.80
CA MET A 55 -1.77 8.23 15.28
C MET A 55 -0.84 8.66 16.41
N LYS A 56 0.42 8.24 16.32
CA LYS A 56 1.50 8.83 17.11
C LYS A 56 1.90 10.19 16.53
N VAL A 57 1.63 11.25 17.27
CA VAL A 57 1.98 12.62 16.96
C VAL A 57 3.07 13.08 17.91
N THR A 58 4.05 13.81 17.40
CA THR A 58 5.07 14.46 18.24
C THR A 58 4.56 15.83 18.64
N ASP A 59 4.38 16.05 19.93
CA ASP A 59 3.98 17.34 20.50
C ASP A 59 5.10 18.39 20.29
N SER A 60 4.74 19.67 20.44
CA SER A 60 5.63 20.84 20.49
C SER A 60 6.84 20.69 21.41
N LEU A 61 6.71 19.85 22.47
CA LEU A 61 7.75 19.51 23.43
C LEU A 61 8.59 18.27 23.05
N GLY A 62 8.44 17.75 21.83
CA GLY A 62 9.21 16.60 21.33
C GLY A 62 8.75 15.23 21.84
N ARG A 63 7.66 15.16 22.60
CA ARG A 63 7.11 13.91 23.15
C ARG A 63 6.22 13.22 22.13
N GLN A 64 6.34 11.90 21.99
CA GLN A 64 5.39 11.12 21.20
C GLN A 64 4.14 10.83 22.03
N GLN A 65 2.99 11.26 21.53
CA GLN A 65 1.68 10.95 22.11
C GLN A 65 0.81 10.26 21.06
N GLU A 66 0.04 9.27 21.51
CA GLU A 66 -0.99 8.66 20.70
C GLU A 66 -2.26 9.51 20.78
N THR A 67 -2.78 9.92 19.62
CA THR A 67 -4.00 10.73 19.53
C THR A 67 -4.94 10.16 18.49
N ASN A 68 -6.23 10.29 18.78
CA ASN A 68 -7.28 9.99 17.82
C ASN A 68 -7.39 11.13 16.80
N ILE A 69 -7.52 10.74 15.54
CA ILE A 69 -7.78 11.62 14.41
C ILE A 69 -9.02 11.13 13.68
N ILE A 70 -9.80 12.07 13.14
CA ILE A 70 -11.02 11.80 12.37
C ILE A 70 -10.91 12.38 10.97
N ASN A 71 -11.52 11.74 9.98
CA ASN A 71 -11.63 12.29 8.63
C ASN A 71 -12.80 13.31 8.53
N GLU A 72 -13.03 13.86 7.34
CA GLU A 72 -14.14 14.80 7.12
C GLU A 72 -15.52 14.20 7.39
N SER A 73 -15.75 12.92 7.05
CA SER A 73 -17.02 12.23 7.33
C SER A 73 -17.31 12.21 8.83
N GLY A 74 -16.33 11.77 9.63
CA GLY A 74 -16.45 11.74 11.07
C GLY A 74 -16.62 13.13 11.69
N LEU A 75 -15.94 14.15 11.15
CA LEU A 75 -16.15 15.55 11.55
C LEU A 75 -17.60 15.99 11.34
N TYR A 76 -18.17 15.74 10.15
CA TYR A 76 -19.55 16.10 9.86
C TYR A 76 -20.56 15.35 10.74
N LEU A 77 -20.31 14.07 11.06
CA LEU A 77 -21.15 13.32 11.99
C LEU A 77 -21.19 13.96 13.39
N LEU A 78 -20.04 14.38 13.91
CA LEU A 78 -19.94 15.07 15.20
C LEU A 78 -20.65 16.43 15.17
N ILE A 79 -20.50 17.20 14.09
CA ILE A 79 -21.21 18.48 13.92
C ILE A 79 -22.73 18.27 13.87
N MET A 80 -23.20 17.27 13.11
CA MET A 80 -24.63 16.99 12.94
C MET A 80 -25.34 16.55 14.22
N THR A 81 -24.59 15.99 15.18
CA THR A 81 -25.08 15.55 16.50
C THR A 81 -24.84 16.58 17.61
N SER A 82 -24.05 17.63 17.35
CA SER A 82 -23.75 18.67 18.32
C SER A 82 -24.97 19.51 18.67
N ARG A 83 -24.99 20.00 19.92
CA ARG A 83 -26.03 20.91 20.45
C ARG A 83 -25.61 22.37 20.42
N LYS A 84 -24.35 22.66 20.05
CA LYS A 84 -23.76 24.00 20.03
C LYS A 84 -24.48 24.90 19.01
N PRO A 85 -24.78 26.18 19.31
CA PRO A 85 -25.51 27.07 18.41
C PRO A 85 -24.87 27.18 17.01
N GLN A 86 -23.55 27.29 16.94
CA GLN A 86 -22.79 27.37 15.69
C GLN A 86 -22.95 26.07 14.86
N ALA A 87 -22.88 24.91 15.51
CA ALA A 87 -23.10 23.61 14.84
C ALA A 87 -24.56 23.47 14.35
N LYS A 88 -25.54 24.00 15.09
CA LYS A 88 -26.94 24.05 14.65
C LYS A 88 -27.12 24.95 13.43
N ALA A 89 -26.41 26.09 13.37
CA ALA A 89 -26.45 26.98 12.21
C ALA A 89 -25.92 26.28 10.97
N PHE A 90 -24.75 25.63 11.07
CA PHE A 90 -24.19 24.80 9.98
C PHE A 90 -25.15 23.69 9.57
N LYS A 91 -25.67 22.91 10.52
CA LYS A 91 -26.65 21.85 10.26
C LYS A 91 -27.89 22.38 9.53
N ARG A 92 -28.42 23.54 9.94
CA ARG A 92 -29.59 24.15 9.31
C ARG A 92 -29.28 24.58 7.88
N TRP A 93 -28.15 25.23 7.65
CA TRP A 93 -27.69 25.62 6.33
C TRP A 93 -27.54 24.40 5.40
N VAL A 94 -26.84 23.35 5.85
CA VAL A 94 -26.69 22.11 5.08
C VAL A 94 -28.04 21.46 4.74
N THR A 95 -28.94 21.34 5.72
CA THR A 95 -30.23 20.64 5.55
C THR A 95 -31.30 21.45 4.83
N SER A 96 -31.25 22.78 4.89
CA SER A 96 -32.29 23.65 4.33
C SER A 96 -31.89 24.25 2.99
N GLU A 97 -30.59 24.36 2.71
CA GLU A 97 -30.07 25.02 1.51
C GLU A 97 -29.25 24.05 0.65
N VAL A 98 -28.15 23.51 1.19
CA VAL A 98 -27.20 22.69 0.42
C VAL A 98 -27.83 21.41 -0.11
N LEU A 99 -28.37 20.56 0.75
CA LEU A 99 -28.96 19.28 0.35
C LEU A 99 -30.19 19.47 -0.56
N PRO A 100 -31.12 20.39 -0.29
CA PRO A 100 -32.21 20.68 -1.22
C PRO A 100 -31.74 21.20 -2.58
N SER A 101 -30.69 22.03 -2.62
CA SER A 101 -30.11 22.53 -3.87
C SER A 101 -29.52 21.39 -4.70
N ILE A 102 -28.69 20.52 -4.09
CA ILE A 102 -28.14 19.33 -4.75
C ILE A 102 -29.26 18.42 -5.26
N LYS A 103 -30.31 18.18 -4.45
CA LYS A 103 -31.44 17.34 -4.87
C LYS A 103 -32.20 17.92 -6.08
N LYS A 104 -32.34 19.25 -6.16
CA LYS A 104 -33.12 19.92 -7.22
C LYS A 104 -32.30 20.16 -8.49
N HIS A 105 -31.03 20.52 -8.35
CA HIS A 105 -30.20 21.05 -9.43
C HIS A 105 -29.00 20.15 -9.76
N GLY A 106 -28.75 19.11 -8.96
CA GLY A 106 -27.61 18.20 -9.12
C GLY A 106 -26.29 18.73 -8.54
N ALA A 107 -26.23 19.99 -8.13
CA ALA A 107 -25.04 20.63 -7.57
C ALA A 107 -25.42 21.73 -6.57
N TYR A 108 -24.46 22.09 -5.70
CA TYR A 108 -24.48 23.31 -4.91
C TYR A 108 -23.29 24.18 -5.33
N MET A 109 -23.54 25.46 -5.57
CA MET A 109 -22.53 26.45 -5.91
C MET A 109 -22.73 27.66 -5.00
N THR A 110 -21.65 28.30 -4.57
CA THR A 110 -21.74 29.59 -3.89
C THR A 110 -22.19 30.66 -4.88
N ASP A 111 -22.82 31.73 -4.40
CA ASP A 111 -23.31 32.82 -5.26
C ASP A 111 -22.19 33.41 -6.13
N GLN A 112 -20.99 33.54 -5.56
CA GLN A 112 -19.80 34.00 -6.29
C GLN A 112 -19.43 33.06 -7.46
N VAL A 113 -19.45 31.74 -7.25
CA VAL A 113 -19.14 30.76 -8.28
C VAL A 113 -20.24 30.72 -9.34
N LEU A 114 -21.50 30.87 -8.92
CA LEU A 114 -22.63 30.95 -9.84
C LEU A 114 -22.56 32.21 -10.72
N GLU A 115 -22.24 33.35 -10.13
CA GLU A 115 -22.03 34.61 -10.85
C GLU A 115 -20.87 34.48 -11.84
N GLN A 116 -19.74 33.91 -11.43
CA GLN A 116 -18.60 33.64 -12.31
C GLN A 116 -18.96 32.66 -13.43
N ALA A 117 -19.74 31.62 -13.15
CA ALA A 117 -20.18 30.66 -14.15
C ALA A 117 -21.11 31.28 -15.20
N VAL A 118 -21.99 32.20 -14.78
CA VAL A 118 -22.93 32.91 -15.66
C VAL A 118 -22.23 34.00 -16.46
N THR A 119 -21.30 34.74 -15.84
CA THR A 119 -20.58 35.85 -16.47
C THR A 119 -19.42 35.41 -17.35
N ASN A 120 -18.82 34.24 -17.06
CA ASN A 120 -17.68 33.72 -17.78
C ASN A 120 -17.84 32.21 -18.07
N PRO A 121 -18.30 31.83 -19.28
CA PRO A 121 -18.41 30.43 -19.68
C PRO A 121 -17.09 29.64 -19.64
N ASP A 122 -15.94 30.31 -19.85
CA ASP A 122 -14.62 29.66 -19.83
C ASP A 122 -14.22 29.22 -18.41
N PHE A 123 -14.77 29.85 -17.38
CA PHE A 123 -14.55 29.44 -15.99
C PHE A 123 -15.05 28.00 -15.76
N MET A 124 -16.26 27.70 -16.24
CA MET A 124 -16.83 26.36 -16.10
C MET A 124 -16.07 25.33 -16.94
N ILE A 125 -15.62 25.71 -18.15
CA ILE A 125 -14.79 24.85 -19.00
C ILE A 125 -13.47 24.50 -18.30
N GLY A 126 -12.79 25.49 -17.72
CA GLY A 126 -11.56 25.28 -16.97
C GLY A 126 -11.77 24.36 -15.76
N LEU A 127 -12.83 24.59 -14.98
CA LEU A 127 -13.17 23.75 -13.83
C LEU A 127 -13.41 22.29 -14.24
N LEU A 128 -14.23 22.06 -15.27
CA LEU A 128 -14.52 20.72 -15.76
C LEU A 128 -13.30 20.01 -16.34
N THR A 129 -12.41 20.76 -17.00
CA THR A 129 -11.16 20.22 -17.55
C THR A 129 -10.24 19.73 -16.42
N ASN A 130 -10.06 20.54 -15.37
CA ASN A 130 -9.27 20.16 -14.20
C ASN A 130 -9.84 18.91 -13.51
N LEU A 131 -11.16 18.84 -13.32
CA LEU A 131 -11.82 17.68 -12.72
C LEU A 131 -11.61 16.41 -13.56
N LYS A 132 -11.70 16.52 -14.88
CA LYS A 132 -11.44 15.40 -15.80
C LYS A 132 -9.99 14.91 -15.69
N GLU A 133 -9.02 15.82 -15.62
CA GLU A 133 -7.62 15.47 -15.45
C GLU A 133 -7.34 14.79 -14.11
N GLU A 134 -7.98 15.26 -13.03
CA GLU A 134 -7.86 14.63 -11.71
C GLU A 134 -8.42 13.21 -11.72
N GLN A 135 -9.59 12.99 -12.34
CA GLN A 135 -10.15 11.65 -12.50
C GLN A 135 -9.24 10.71 -13.29
N ALA A 136 -8.66 11.19 -14.40
CA ALA A 136 -7.74 10.40 -15.21
C ALA A 136 -6.52 9.94 -14.38
N LYS A 137 -5.96 10.84 -13.56
CA LYS A 137 -4.85 10.53 -12.65
C LYS A 137 -5.24 9.48 -11.59
N ARG A 138 -6.45 9.58 -11.02
CA ARG A 138 -6.96 8.60 -10.05
C ARG A 138 -7.11 7.22 -10.66
N ILE A 139 -7.72 7.12 -11.85
CA ILE A 139 -7.88 5.86 -12.58
C ILE A 139 -6.51 5.24 -12.90
N GLU A 140 -5.55 6.05 -13.35
CA GLU A 140 -4.19 5.57 -13.63
C GLU A 140 -3.50 5.05 -12.36
N ALA A 141 -3.66 5.74 -11.23
CA ALA A 141 -3.13 5.31 -9.95
C ALA A 141 -3.76 3.99 -9.48
N GLU A 142 -5.09 3.85 -9.60
CA GLU A 142 -5.81 2.61 -9.28
C GLU A 142 -5.33 1.44 -10.16
N HIS A 143 -5.17 1.67 -11.46
CA HIS A 143 -4.63 0.68 -12.38
C HIS A 143 -3.22 0.23 -12.00
N LYS A 144 -2.35 1.18 -11.59
CA LYS A 144 -0.98 0.86 -11.12
C LYS A 144 -1.01 0.04 -9.84
N VAL A 145 -1.87 0.40 -8.88
CA VAL A 145 -2.03 -0.34 -7.63
C VAL A 145 -2.50 -1.77 -7.90
N LEU A 146 -3.52 -1.95 -8.77
CA LEU A 146 -4.04 -3.27 -9.11
C LEU A 146 -2.98 -4.18 -9.78
N GLN A 147 -2.18 -3.63 -10.70
CA GLN A 147 -1.06 -4.36 -11.31
C GLN A 147 -0.02 -4.78 -10.27
N GLN A 148 0.35 -3.88 -9.36
CA GLN A 148 1.30 -4.18 -8.28
C GLN A 148 0.73 -5.19 -7.28
N GLN A 149 -0.57 -5.13 -6.98
CA GLN A 149 -1.22 -6.02 -6.02
C GLN A 149 -1.24 -7.47 -6.48
N SER A 150 -1.39 -7.72 -7.79
CA SER A 150 -1.26 -9.08 -8.35
C SER A 150 0.17 -9.64 -8.24
N LEU A 151 1.19 -8.81 -8.49
CA LEU A 151 2.60 -9.16 -8.29
C LEU A 151 2.94 -9.44 -6.82
N VAL A 152 2.42 -8.62 -5.90
CA VAL A 152 2.66 -8.76 -4.45
C VAL A 152 1.93 -9.98 -3.87
N THR A 153 0.68 -10.23 -4.27
CA THR A 153 -0.08 -11.41 -3.83
C THR A 153 0.57 -12.71 -4.31
N PHE A 154 1.12 -12.72 -5.53
CA PHE A 154 1.89 -13.84 -6.06
C PHE A 154 3.20 -14.07 -5.30
N ALA A 155 3.92 -13.00 -4.97
CA ALA A 155 5.13 -13.07 -4.14
C ALA A 155 4.83 -13.61 -2.73
N GLN A 156 3.70 -13.24 -2.14
CA GLN A 156 3.28 -13.70 -0.83
C GLN A 156 2.81 -15.17 -0.85
N ALA A 157 2.08 -15.61 -1.87
CA ALA A 157 1.58 -16.98 -1.97
C ALA A 157 2.71 -18.04 -2.04
N ILE A 158 3.85 -17.71 -2.66
CA ILE A 158 4.99 -18.63 -2.75
C ILE A 158 5.89 -18.55 -1.50
N GLN A 159 5.93 -17.41 -0.80
CA GLN A 159 6.66 -17.26 0.46
C GLN A 159 6.15 -18.17 1.60
N VAL A 160 4.90 -18.64 1.54
CA VAL A 160 4.28 -19.42 2.62
C VAL A 160 4.61 -20.93 2.57
N SER A 161 5.22 -21.43 1.50
CA SER A 161 5.68 -22.83 1.49
C SER A 161 7.15 -22.92 1.90
N THR A 162 7.40 -23.42 3.12
CA THR A 162 8.70 -23.84 3.64
C THR A 162 9.25 -25.09 2.92
N ASN A 163 9.06 -25.19 1.61
CA ASN A 163 9.43 -26.38 0.84
C ASN A 163 10.71 -26.12 0.08
N LEU A 164 11.82 -26.64 0.62
CA LEU A 164 13.06 -26.80 -0.12
C LEU A 164 12.83 -27.74 -1.30
N ILE A 165 12.82 -27.19 -2.51
CA ILE A 165 12.62 -28.00 -3.72
C ILE A 165 13.95 -28.25 -4.44
N SER A 166 14.04 -29.37 -5.15
CA SER A 166 15.17 -29.61 -6.05
C SER A 166 15.09 -28.72 -7.29
N ILE A 167 16.23 -28.46 -7.95
CA ILE A 167 16.26 -27.74 -9.23
C ILE A 167 15.41 -28.44 -10.30
N LYS A 168 15.27 -29.77 -10.24
CA LYS A 168 14.35 -30.53 -11.09
C LYS A 168 12.89 -30.12 -10.86
N GLN A 169 12.46 -30.01 -9.60
CA GLN A 169 11.11 -29.57 -9.25
C GLN A 169 10.89 -28.11 -9.64
N LEU A 170 11.90 -27.24 -9.48
CA LEU A 170 11.83 -25.86 -9.95
C LEU A 170 11.57 -25.78 -11.46
N ALA A 171 12.28 -26.58 -12.27
CA ALA A 171 12.06 -26.63 -13.71
C ALA A 171 10.65 -27.12 -14.10
N ILE A 172 10.09 -28.09 -13.37
CA ILE A 172 8.72 -28.56 -13.59
C ILE A 172 7.71 -27.45 -13.26
N LEU A 173 7.92 -26.74 -12.15
CA LEU A 173 7.06 -25.63 -11.71
C LEU A 173 7.11 -24.46 -12.71
N MET A 174 8.30 -24.14 -13.24
CA MET A 174 8.47 -23.15 -14.30
C MET A 174 7.70 -23.55 -15.57
N LYS A 175 7.76 -24.82 -15.98
CA LYS A 175 7.00 -25.33 -17.12
C LYS A 175 5.48 -25.23 -16.93
N GLN A 176 4.97 -25.49 -15.72
CA GLN A 176 3.54 -25.29 -15.40
C GLN A 176 3.10 -23.82 -15.50
N LYS A 177 4.03 -22.88 -15.39
CA LYS A 177 3.79 -21.44 -15.48
C LYS A 177 4.03 -20.86 -16.88
N GLY A 178 4.31 -21.71 -17.87
CA GLY A 178 4.51 -21.29 -19.27
C GLY A 178 5.97 -21.07 -19.66
N ILE A 179 6.93 -21.21 -18.74
CA ILE A 179 8.37 -21.04 -19.04
C ILE A 179 8.95 -22.38 -19.53
N GLU A 180 9.33 -22.47 -20.80
CA GLU A 180 9.83 -23.71 -21.41
C GLU A 180 11.32 -24.01 -21.14
N ILE A 181 11.68 -24.22 -19.87
CA ILE A 181 13.05 -24.60 -19.47
C ILE A 181 13.15 -26.04 -18.94
N GLY A 182 14.08 -26.81 -19.51
CA GLY A 182 14.39 -28.16 -19.04
C GLY A 182 15.39 -28.16 -17.88
N GLN A 183 15.40 -29.22 -17.06
CA GLN A 183 16.30 -29.36 -15.91
C GLN A 183 17.78 -29.07 -16.27
N ASN A 184 18.31 -29.70 -17.32
CA ASN A 184 19.72 -29.53 -17.69
C ASN A 184 20.04 -28.09 -18.14
N ARG A 185 19.12 -27.47 -18.89
CA ARG A 185 19.22 -26.07 -19.32
C ARG A 185 19.20 -25.11 -18.12
N LEU A 186 18.36 -25.39 -17.13
CA LEU A 186 18.31 -24.62 -15.88
C LEU A 186 19.61 -24.73 -15.09
N PHE A 187 20.19 -25.93 -14.98
CA PHE A 187 21.50 -26.12 -14.34
C PHE A 187 22.63 -25.37 -15.06
N GLU A 188 22.62 -25.38 -16.39
CA GLU A 188 23.58 -24.65 -17.20
C GLU A 188 23.46 -23.15 -16.99
N TRP A 189 22.24 -22.62 -17.13
CA TRP A 189 21.95 -21.20 -16.91
C TRP A 189 22.36 -20.74 -15.49
N LEU A 190 22.08 -21.54 -14.46
CA LEU A 190 22.47 -21.22 -13.09
C LEU A 190 23.99 -21.16 -12.90
N ARG A 191 24.76 -21.98 -13.62
CA ARG A 191 26.24 -21.93 -13.59
C ARG A 191 26.79 -20.73 -14.36
N GLU A 192 26.24 -20.45 -15.53
CA GLU A 192 26.66 -19.32 -16.37
C GLU A 192 26.39 -17.97 -15.69
N ASN A 193 25.26 -17.86 -14.99
CA ASN A 193 24.86 -16.67 -14.24
C ASN A 193 25.47 -16.59 -12.83
N GLY A 194 26.40 -17.49 -12.48
CA GLY A 194 27.15 -17.43 -11.21
C GLY A 194 26.36 -17.83 -9.97
N TYR A 195 25.20 -18.47 -10.12
CA TYR A 195 24.42 -18.98 -8.99
C TYR A 195 24.95 -20.31 -8.46
N LEU A 196 25.47 -21.16 -9.36
CA LEU A 196 26.12 -22.42 -9.02
C LEU A 196 27.57 -22.44 -9.50
N CYS A 197 28.42 -23.17 -8.79
CA CYS A 197 29.81 -23.37 -9.14
C CYS A 197 29.97 -24.14 -10.47
N LYS A 198 30.72 -23.56 -11.40
CA LYS A 198 31.00 -24.13 -12.74
C LYS A 198 32.22 -25.04 -12.82
N LYS A 199 33.15 -24.95 -11.86
CA LYS A 199 34.41 -25.71 -11.86
C LYS A 199 34.13 -27.19 -11.61
N ARG A 200 34.57 -28.06 -12.51
CA ARG A 200 34.44 -29.51 -12.33
C ARG A 200 35.31 -29.97 -11.16
N GLY A 201 34.71 -30.72 -10.23
CA GLY A 201 35.33 -31.15 -8.98
C GLY A 201 34.28 -31.36 -7.88
N SER A 202 34.72 -31.44 -6.64
CA SER A 202 33.85 -31.63 -5.45
C SER A 202 32.80 -30.53 -5.28
N MET A 203 33.07 -29.32 -5.77
CA MET A 203 32.17 -28.17 -5.69
C MET A 203 31.28 -27.99 -6.93
N TYR A 204 31.27 -28.93 -7.89
CA TYR A 204 30.43 -28.78 -9.07
C TYR A 204 28.94 -28.80 -8.68
N ASN A 205 28.16 -27.84 -9.20
CA ASN A 205 26.74 -27.62 -8.85
C ASN A 205 26.47 -27.22 -7.38
N THR A 206 27.47 -26.81 -6.61
CA THR A 206 27.22 -26.21 -5.29
C THR A 206 26.77 -24.75 -5.44
N PRO A 207 25.90 -24.24 -4.56
CA PRO A 207 25.62 -22.81 -4.48
C PRO A 207 26.90 -22.00 -4.28
N THR A 208 27.01 -20.86 -4.97
CA THR A 208 28.08 -19.89 -4.74
C THR A 208 27.82 -19.10 -3.47
N GLN A 209 28.86 -18.46 -2.91
CA GLN A 209 28.68 -17.57 -1.75
C GLN A 209 27.64 -16.47 -2.05
N TYR A 210 27.66 -15.91 -3.26
CA TYR A 210 26.67 -14.95 -3.74
C TYR A 210 25.23 -15.47 -3.64
N SER A 211 24.99 -16.72 -4.05
CA SER A 211 23.68 -17.38 -3.95
C SER A 211 23.24 -17.62 -2.50
N MET A 212 24.19 -17.91 -1.61
CA MET A 212 23.95 -18.14 -0.19
C MET A 212 23.63 -16.84 0.54
N ASP A 213 24.35 -15.76 0.25
CA ASP A 213 24.12 -14.42 0.82
C ASP A 213 22.73 -13.88 0.42
N LEU A 214 22.29 -14.19 -0.81
CA LEU A 214 20.94 -13.88 -1.27
C LEU A 214 19.86 -14.81 -0.69
N GLY A 215 20.24 -15.91 -0.03
CA GLY A 215 19.32 -16.90 0.56
C GLY A 215 18.50 -17.66 -0.48
N LEU A 216 19.03 -17.87 -1.68
CA LEU A 216 18.31 -18.52 -2.80
C LEU A 216 18.38 -20.05 -2.73
N PHE A 217 19.41 -20.59 -2.09
CA PHE A 217 19.64 -22.02 -1.99
C PHE A 217 20.07 -22.45 -0.59
N GLU A 218 19.87 -23.73 -0.31
CA GLU A 218 20.50 -24.47 0.79
C GLU A 218 21.24 -25.69 0.22
N SER A 219 22.33 -26.09 0.86
CA SER A 219 23.12 -27.25 0.43
C SER A 219 22.78 -28.45 1.32
N GLN A 220 22.42 -29.58 0.71
CA GLN A 220 22.23 -30.85 1.40
C GLN A 220 23.40 -31.79 1.10
N GLU A 221 24.07 -32.27 2.14
CA GLU A 221 25.18 -33.21 2.05
C GLU A 221 24.69 -34.66 2.02
N PHE A 222 25.36 -35.48 1.20
CA PHE A 222 25.21 -36.93 1.24
C PHE A 222 26.54 -37.60 0.92
N VAL A 223 26.78 -38.74 1.58
CA VAL A 223 27.97 -39.56 1.33
C VAL A 223 27.63 -40.57 0.25
N ARG A 224 28.47 -40.64 -0.79
CA ARG A 224 28.38 -41.67 -1.83
C ARG A 224 29.69 -42.44 -1.89
N THR A 225 29.60 -43.75 -2.09
CA THR A 225 30.78 -44.59 -2.32
C THR A 225 31.16 -44.52 -3.79
N ASN A 226 32.41 -44.21 -4.10
CA ASN A 226 32.90 -44.23 -5.48
C ASN A 226 33.21 -45.66 -5.94
N SER A 227 33.48 -45.87 -7.23
CA SER A 227 33.81 -47.20 -7.78
C SER A 227 35.04 -47.86 -7.14
N GLU A 228 35.86 -47.08 -6.45
CA GLU A 228 37.08 -47.50 -5.73
C GLU A 228 36.84 -47.80 -4.24
N GLY A 229 35.59 -47.73 -3.76
CA GLY A 229 35.23 -48.03 -2.36
C GLY A 229 35.42 -46.86 -1.38
N GLU A 230 35.95 -45.73 -1.84
CA GLU A 230 36.13 -44.53 -1.03
C GLU A 230 34.81 -43.77 -0.80
N PHE A 231 34.65 -43.22 0.41
CA PHE A 231 33.53 -42.33 0.75
C PHE A 231 33.79 -40.92 0.23
N VAL A 232 32.95 -40.46 -0.70
CA VAL A 232 32.99 -39.10 -1.25
C VAL A 232 31.76 -38.33 -0.78
N THR A 233 31.98 -37.23 -0.06
CA THR A 233 30.91 -36.29 0.29
C THR A 233 30.51 -35.51 -0.96
N SER A 234 29.21 -35.48 -1.25
CA SER A 234 28.63 -34.76 -2.37
C SER A 234 27.53 -33.83 -1.88
N PHE A 235 27.32 -32.73 -2.61
CA PHE A 235 26.37 -31.69 -2.25
C PHE A 235 25.26 -31.61 -3.29
N THR A 236 24.02 -31.47 -2.84
CA THR A 236 22.87 -31.19 -3.70
C THR A 236 22.29 -29.81 -3.36
N PRO A 237 22.19 -28.88 -4.32
CA PRO A 237 21.51 -27.61 -4.11
C PRO A 237 19.99 -27.81 -4.02
N LYS A 238 19.39 -27.23 -2.98
CA LYS A 238 17.94 -27.10 -2.81
C LYS A 238 17.56 -25.62 -2.92
N VAL A 239 16.45 -25.33 -3.57
CA VAL A 239 15.96 -23.98 -3.81
C VAL A 239 14.99 -23.60 -2.69
N THR A 240 15.26 -22.48 -2.02
CA THR A 240 14.39 -21.93 -0.96
C THR A 240 13.11 -21.33 -1.58
N GLY A 241 12.07 -21.07 -0.79
CA GLY A 241 10.88 -20.36 -1.28
C GLY A 241 11.22 -18.98 -1.88
N LYS A 242 12.22 -18.30 -1.31
CA LYS A 242 12.79 -17.05 -1.86
C LYS A 242 13.48 -17.29 -3.21
N GLY A 243 14.26 -18.35 -3.34
CA GLY A 243 14.90 -18.75 -4.59
C GLY A 243 13.91 -19.07 -5.71
N GLN A 244 12.82 -19.76 -5.38
CA GLN A 244 11.76 -20.10 -6.34
C GLN A 244 11.16 -18.84 -6.97
N LEU A 245 10.74 -17.87 -6.14
CA LEU A 245 10.22 -16.59 -6.60
C LEU A 245 11.23 -15.82 -7.44
N TYR A 246 12.47 -15.74 -6.94
CA TYR A 246 13.53 -15.00 -7.60
C TYR A 246 13.76 -15.52 -9.02
N PHE A 247 13.87 -16.84 -9.21
CA PHE A 247 14.10 -17.39 -10.53
C PHE A 247 12.86 -17.30 -11.42
N ILE A 248 11.65 -17.57 -10.91
CA ILE A 248 10.43 -17.44 -11.73
C ILE A 248 10.27 -16.01 -12.26
N ASN A 249 10.40 -15.00 -11.39
CA ASN A 249 10.30 -13.60 -11.80
C ASN A 249 11.42 -13.19 -12.76
N LYS A 250 12.63 -13.72 -12.56
CA LYS A 250 13.78 -13.43 -13.43
C LYS A 250 13.58 -13.99 -14.83
N PHE A 251 12.95 -15.16 -14.98
CA PHE A 251 12.62 -15.73 -16.28
C PHE A 251 11.39 -15.05 -16.93
N LEU A 252 10.34 -14.70 -16.16
CA LEU A 252 9.18 -13.97 -16.70
C LEU A 252 9.56 -12.57 -17.21
N ASN A 253 10.45 -11.85 -16.51
CA ASN A 253 10.92 -10.54 -16.94
C ASN A 253 11.90 -10.60 -18.13
N GLN A 254 12.48 -11.77 -18.43
CA GLN A 254 13.30 -11.97 -19.63
C GLN A 254 12.47 -12.23 -20.89
N GLU A 255 11.22 -12.70 -20.74
CA GLU A 255 10.26 -12.86 -21.86
C GLU A 255 9.46 -11.59 -22.16
N ALA A 256 9.49 -10.58 -21.26
CA ALA A 256 8.76 -9.31 -21.40
C ALA A 256 9.56 -8.19 -22.11
N VAL A 257 10.67 -8.53 -22.75
CA VAL A 257 11.52 -7.63 -23.58
C VAL A 257 11.57 -8.17 -24.99
#